data_AF-A0A6J4NKQ5-F1
#
_entry.id   AF-A0A6J4NKQ5-F1
#
_cell.length_a   1.000
_cell.length_b   1.000
_cell.length_c   1.000
_cell.angle_alpha   90.00
_cell.angle_beta   90.00
_cell.angle_gamma   90.00
#
_symmetry.space_group_name_H-M   'P 1'
#
loop_
_entity.id
_entity.type
_entity.pdbx_description
1 polymer ?
#
loop_
_entity_poly.entity_id
_entity_poly.type
_entity_poly.pdbx_seq_one_letter_code
_entity_poly.pdbx_strand_id
1 'polypeptide(L)'
;MSDPRPIGVFDSGVGGLTVLAEIRDRLPFEHTVYFGDTARVPYGPRDPAEVRWFAFEIVRYLIEQDVKMVVIACNTAAAAALRTLQRSFDVPILGVVEPGARAAVEETRNRRVGVLATQLTARSAAYRRAVHSLDAGIQVYEQACPEFVPLIERGIVDGPELESVASEYLEPLMRQRVDAVVLGCTHYPLISAPINRILGPEVRLISSAGQTALEVGRVLSRRGHLRRPRNAEDEGNATYVCSADPGEFATLGSRFLDEEIEAAAPAAVI
;
A
#
# COMPACT_ATOMS: atom_id res chain seq x y z
N MET A 1 -10.41 25.00 4.23
CA MET A 1 -11.85 24.92 4.60
C MET A 1 -12.22 23.46 4.54
N SER A 2 -13.14 22.98 5.39
CA SER A 2 -13.57 21.57 5.38
C SER A 2 -13.90 21.13 3.96
N ASP A 3 -13.32 20.02 3.51
CA ASP A 3 -13.51 19.50 2.17
C ASP A 3 -14.25 18.16 2.27
N PRO A 4 -15.54 18.08 1.91
CA PRO A 4 -16.35 16.88 2.05
C PRO A 4 -16.06 15.83 0.97
N ARG A 5 -15.28 16.16 -0.05
CA ARG A 5 -14.96 15.24 -1.14
C ARG A 5 -14.17 14.01 -0.65
N PRO A 6 -14.32 12.85 -1.30
CA PRO A 6 -13.67 11.63 -0.85
C PRO A 6 -12.16 11.62 -1.09
N ILE A 7 -11.46 10.74 -0.36
CA ILE A 7 -10.10 10.33 -0.66
C ILE A 7 -10.18 9.14 -1.63
N GLY A 8 -9.57 9.29 -2.81
CA GLY A 8 -9.40 8.19 -3.75
C GLY A 8 -8.24 7.31 -3.29
N VAL A 9 -8.44 6.00 -3.24
CA VAL A 9 -7.41 5.01 -2.92
C VAL A 9 -7.40 3.98 -4.02
N PHE A 10 -6.24 3.60 -4.56
CA PHE A 10 -6.20 2.50 -5.52
C PHE A 10 -5.05 1.54 -5.34
N ASP A 11 -5.28 0.31 -5.79
CA ASP A 11 -4.34 -0.79 -5.76
C ASP A 11 -4.46 -1.65 -7.02
N SER A 12 -3.49 -2.54 -7.23
CA SER A 12 -3.58 -3.56 -8.30
C SER A 12 -4.69 -4.59 -8.05
N GLY A 13 -5.22 -4.70 -6.84
CA GLY A 13 -6.28 -5.66 -6.51
C GLY A 13 -6.88 -5.40 -5.14
N VAL A 14 -6.97 -6.45 -4.32
CA VAL A 14 -7.54 -6.38 -2.96
C VAL A 14 -6.53 -6.00 -1.87
N GLY A 15 -5.24 -6.16 -2.11
CA GLY A 15 -4.22 -6.00 -1.07
C GLY A 15 -4.24 -4.60 -0.44
N GLY A 16 -4.49 -3.58 -1.26
CA GLY A 16 -4.57 -2.18 -0.84
C GLY A 16 -5.69 -1.87 0.14
N LEU A 17 -6.63 -2.78 0.36
CA LEU A 17 -7.63 -2.66 1.42
C LEU A 17 -6.98 -2.55 2.81
N THR A 18 -5.78 -3.10 3.00
CA THR A 18 -4.99 -2.88 4.24
C THR A 18 -4.63 -1.41 4.47
N VAL A 19 -4.36 -0.66 3.39
CA VAL A 19 -4.09 0.78 3.46
C VAL A 19 -5.38 1.55 3.69
N LEU A 20 -6.47 1.13 3.05
CA LEU A 20 -7.78 1.73 3.23
C LEU A 20 -8.28 1.57 4.68
N ALA A 21 -8.11 0.39 5.28
CA ALA A 21 -8.48 0.12 6.67
C ALA A 21 -7.76 1.09 7.62
N GLU A 22 -6.44 1.21 7.51
CA GLU A 22 -5.65 2.16 8.32
C GLU A 22 -6.06 3.63 8.11
N ILE A 23 -6.46 4.00 6.89
CA ILE A 23 -7.00 5.34 6.60
C ILE A 23 -8.34 5.53 7.32
N ARG A 24 -9.26 4.58 7.23
CA ARG A 24 -10.58 4.64 7.87
C ARG A 24 -10.48 4.67 9.39
N ASP A 25 -9.62 3.85 9.98
CA ASP A 25 -9.41 3.81 11.42
C ASP A 25 -8.89 5.13 11.98
N ARG A 26 -7.99 5.79 11.24
CA ARG A 26 -7.35 7.04 11.66
C ARG A 26 -8.13 8.28 11.29
N LEU A 27 -8.90 8.22 10.21
CA LEU A 27 -9.68 9.32 9.65
C LEU A 27 -11.15 8.87 9.48
N PRO A 28 -11.85 8.53 10.58
CA PRO A 28 -13.15 7.86 10.53
C PRO A 28 -14.27 8.71 9.92
N PHE A 29 -14.05 10.02 9.79
CA PHE A 29 -15.01 10.93 9.19
C PHE A 29 -14.79 11.15 7.70
N GLU A 30 -13.73 10.59 7.11
CA GLU A 30 -13.42 10.81 5.69
C GLU A 30 -14.20 9.85 4.79
N HIS A 31 -14.78 10.40 3.72
CA HIS A 31 -15.34 9.58 2.65
C HIS A 31 -14.19 8.99 1.81
N THR A 32 -14.35 7.76 1.32
CA THR A 32 -13.32 7.07 0.54
C THR A 32 -13.91 6.40 -0.70
N VAL A 33 -13.15 6.44 -1.79
CA VAL A 33 -13.43 5.67 -3.01
C VAL A 33 -12.23 4.78 -3.27
N TYR A 34 -12.41 3.47 -3.15
CA TYR A 34 -11.39 2.47 -3.43
C TYR A 34 -11.53 1.95 -4.85
N PHE A 35 -10.41 1.85 -5.57
CA PHE A 35 -10.34 1.19 -6.88
C PHE A 35 -9.33 0.04 -6.86
N GLY A 36 -9.81 -1.19 -7.04
CA GLY A 36 -8.97 -2.39 -7.18
C GLY A 36 -8.89 -2.85 -8.63
N ASP A 37 -7.69 -2.81 -9.23
CA ASP A 37 -7.52 -3.19 -10.63
C ASP A 37 -7.39 -4.70 -10.88
N THR A 38 -8.34 -5.47 -10.36
CA THR A 38 -8.32 -6.94 -10.35
C THR A 38 -8.30 -7.57 -11.74
N ALA A 39 -8.74 -6.89 -12.80
CA ALA A 39 -8.63 -7.41 -14.17
C ALA A 39 -7.18 -7.52 -14.67
N ARG A 40 -6.24 -6.80 -14.05
CA ARG A 40 -4.84 -6.71 -14.48
C ARG A 40 -3.84 -7.08 -13.37
N VAL A 41 -4.32 -7.56 -12.22
CA VAL A 41 -3.49 -8.12 -11.15
C VAL A 41 -2.75 -9.38 -11.64
N PRO A 42 -1.52 -9.69 -11.17
CA PRO A 42 -0.65 -8.88 -10.33
C PRO A 42 0.21 -7.89 -11.13
N TYR A 43 0.52 -6.74 -10.53
CA TYR A 43 1.46 -5.77 -11.12
C TYR A 43 2.93 -6.14 -10.92
N GLY A 44 3.24 -6.94 -9.89
CA GLY A 44 4.61 -7.28 -9.48
C GLY A 44 5.57 -7.74 -10.60
N PRO A 45 5.15 -8.64 -11.53
CA PRO A 45 6.01 -9.13 -12.60
C PRO A 45 5.96 -8.29 -13.89
N ARG A 46 5.11 -7.26 -13.97
CA ARG A 46 4.84 -6.50 -15.20
C ARG A 46 5.96 -5.53 -15.60
N ASP A 47 5.84 -4.96 -16.80
CA ASP A 47 6.72 -3.88 -17.25
C ASP A 47 6.37 -2.55 -16.54
N PRO A 48 7.35 -1.74 -16.10
CA PRO A 48 7.06 -0.46 -15.46
C PRO A 48 6.26 0.53 -16.31
N ALA A 49 6.38 0.51 -17.64
CA ALA A 49 5.59 1.35 -18.53
C ALA A 49 4.13 0.93 -18.57
N GLU A 50 3.87 -0.38 -18.56
CA GLU A 50 2.51 -0.93 -18.48
C GLU A 50 1.86 -0.55 -17.14
N VAL A 51 2.54 -0.77 -16.01
CA VAL A 51 2.03 -0.37 -14.69
C VAL A 51 1.78 1.13 -14.59
N ARG A 52 2.64 1.96 -15.21
CA ARG A 52 2.40 3.41 -15.29
C ARG A 52 1.12 3.72 -16.05
N TRP A 53 0.89 3.07 -17.18
CA TRP A 53 -0.30 3.31 -17.99
C TRP A 53 -1.58 2.98 -17.22
N PHE A 54 -1.65 1.81 -16.58
CA PHE A 54 -2.80 1.45 -15.74
C PHE A 54 -3.04 2.46 -14.61
N ALA A 55 -1.97 2.88 -13.92
CA ALA A 55 -2.08 3.86 -12.85
C ALA A 55 -2.61 5.22 -13.35
N PHE A 56 -2.28 5.62 -14.58
CA PHE A 56 -2.82 6.83 -15.20
C PHE A 56 -4.33 6.74 -15.45
N GLU A 57 -4.82 5.61 -15.93
CA GLU A 57 -6.24 5.37 -16.19
C GLU A 57 -7.04 5.40 -14.88
N ILE A 58 -6.53 4.74 -13.85
CA ILE A 58 -7.18 4.69 -12.53
C ILE A 58 -7.20 6.08 -11.87
N VAL A 59 -6.11 6.85 -11.95
CA VAL A 59 -6.09 8.22 -11.40
C VAL A 59 -7.09 9.12 -12.13
N ARG A 60 -7.23 9.00 -13.46
CA ARG A 60 -8.25 9.74 -14.22
C ARG A 60 -9.66 9.39 -13.74
N TYR A 61 -9.95 8.10 -13.61
CA TYR A 61 -11.23 7.63 -13.08
C TYR A 61 -11.52 8.22 -11.69
N LEU A 62 -10.56 8.16 -10.76
CA LEU A 62 -10.72 8.69 -9.41
C LEU A 62 -10.96 10.20 -9.40
N ILE A 63 -10.31 10.96 -10.29
CA ILE A 63 -10.55 12.39 -10.45
C ILE A 63 -11.97 12.67 -10.94
N GLU A 64 -12.52 11.84 -11.83
CA GLU A 64 -13.91 11.94 -12.27
C GLU A 64 -14.90 11.66 -11.13
N GLN A 65 -14.49 10.94 -10.08
CA GLN A 65 -15.26 10.77 -8.84
C GLN A 65 -15.13 11.96 -7.85
N ASP A 66 -14.57 13.09 -8.30
CA ASP A 66 -14.34 14.32 -7.54
C ASP A 66 -13.60 14.10 -6.21
N VAL A 67 -12.51 13.32 -6.23
CA VAL A 67 -11.68 13.10 -5.04
C VAL A 67 -10.82 14.32 -4.69
N LYS A 68 -10.62 14.61 -3.40
CA LYS A 68 -9.73 15.69 -2.94
C LYS A 68 -8.26 15.31 -2.87
N MET A 69 -7.97 14.02 -2.92
CA MET A 69 -6.64 13.42 -2.82
C MET A 69 -6.68 12.02 -3.43
N VAL A 70 -5.56 11.57 -4.01
CA VAL A 70 -5.36 10.18 -4.42
C VAL A 70 -4.23 9.55 -3.60
N VAL A 71 -4.46 8.31 -3.15
CA VAL A 71 -3.48 7.46 -2.47
C VAL A 71 -3.22 6.23 -3.34
N ILE A 72 -1.98 6.07 -3.78
CA ILE A 72 -1.49 4.86 -4.46
C ILE A 72 -1.13 3.84 -3.38
N ALA A 73 -2.08 2.97 -3.02
CA ALA A 73 -1.88 1.91 -2.04
C ALA A 73 -0.90 0.85 -2.56
N CYS A 74 -0.90 0.56 -3.87
CA CYS A 74 0.01 -0.42 -4.45
C CYS A 74 1.46 0.05 -4.41
N ASN A 75 2.32 -0.66 -3.67
CA ASN A 75 3.77 -0.42 -3.66
C ASN A 75 4.37 -0.48 -5.07
N THR A 76 3.93 -1.46 -5.86
CA THR A 76 4.40 -1.64 -7.24
C THR A 76 4.03 -0.45 -8.13
N ALA A 77 2.79 0.04 -8.04
CA ALA A 77 2.35 1.21 -8.80
C ALA A 77 3.04 2.49 -8.31
N ALA A 78 3.19 2.68 -7.00
CA ALA A 78 3.88 3.83 -6.43
C ALA A 78 5.34 3.88 -6.90
N ALA A 79 6.04 2.73 -6.86
CA ALA A 79 7.42 2.59 -7.34
C ALA A 79 7.57 2.91 -8.84
N ALA A 80 6.57 2.55 -9.66
CA ALA A 80 6.60 2.74 -11.10
C ALA A 80 6.16 4.13 -11.57
N ALA A 81 5.18 4.74 -10.89
CA ALA A 81 4.36 5.81 -11.45
C ALA A 81 4.25 7.10 -10.62
N LEU A 82 4.50 7.08 -9.31
CA LEU A 82 4.14 8.19 -8.41
C LEU A 82 4.62 9.57 -8.90
N ARG A 83 5.92 9.71 -9.24
CA ARG A 83 6.48 10.99 -9.68
C ARG A 83 5.88 11.48 -11.00
N THR A 84 5.54 10.57 -11.90
CA THR A 84 4.95 10.93 -13.19
C THR A 84 3.51 11.39 -12.99
N LEU A 85 2.76 10.70 -12.13
CA LEU A 85 1.38 11.07 -11.78
C LEU A 85 1.34 12.43 -11.08
N GLN A 86 2.21 12.68 -10.09
CA GLN A 86 2.31 13.97 -9.39
C GLN A 86 2.64 15.15 -10.30
N ARG A 87 3.29 14.92 -11.45
CA ARG A 87 3.58 15.97 -12.44
C ARG A 87 2.45 16.18 -13.44
N SER A 88 1.54 15.22 -13.55
CA SER A 88 0.52 15.18 -14.61
C SER A 88 -0.86 15.58 -14.10
N PHE A 89 -1.08 15.59 -12.79
CA PHE A 89 -2.36 15.89 -12.16
C PHE A 89 -2.18 16.89 -11.02
N ASP A 90 -3.13 17.82 -10.89
CA ASP A 90 -3.12 18.85 -9.84
C ASP A 90 -3.64 18.33 -8.48
N VAL A 91 -4.44 17.25 -8.49
CA VAL A 91 -4.90 16.61 -7.26
C VAL A 91 -3.70 16.09 -6.47
N PRO A 92 -3.62 16.29 -5.14
CA PRO A 92 -2.55 15.73 -4.33
C PRO A 92 -2.50 14.20 -4.46
N ILE A 93 -1.35 13.66 -4.87
CA ILE A 93 -1.12 12.22 -4.99
C ILE A 93 -0.03 11.78 -4.00
N LEU A 94 -0.37 10.83 -3.14
CA LEU A 94 0.56 10.18 -2.20
C LEU A 94 0.78 8.72 -2.59
N GLY A 95 1.99 8.22 -2.36
CA GLY A 95 2.30 6.80 -2.48
C GLY A 95 2.76 6.22 -1.15
N VAL A 96 2.75 4.89 -1.08
CA VAL A 96 3.10 4.13 0.13
C VAL A 96 4.61 4.00 0.40
N VAL A 97 5.46 4.29 -0.60
CA VAL A 97 6.91 4.10 -0.51
C VAL A 97 7.56 5.12 0.41
N GLU A 98 7.34 6.42 0.20
CA GLU A 98 7.98 7.47 1.02
C GLU A 98 7.62 7.39 2.51
N PRO A 99 6.35 7.16 2.92
CA PRO A 99 6.01 6.98 4.33
C PRO A 99 6.72 5.77 4.96
N GLY A 100 6.75 4.63 4.27
CA GLY A 100 7.44 3.43 4.75
C GLY A 100 8.96 3.63 4.85
N ALA A 101 9.57 4.30 3.87
CA ALA A 101 10.99 4.63 3.89
C ALA A 101 11.37 5.58 5.05
N ARG A 102 10.52 6.58 5.32
CA ARG A 102 10.73 7.52 6.44
C ARG A 102 10.72 6.80 7.78
N ALA A 103 9.72 5.95 8.02
CA ALA A 103 9.65 5.15 9.23
C ALA A 103 10.87 4.22 9.37
N ALA A 104 11.38 3.65 8.27
CA ALA A 104 12.59 2.84 8.32
C ALA A 104 13.84 3.61 8.75
N VAL A 105 13.97 4.86 8.30
CA VAL A 105 15.07 5.76 8.73
C VAL A 105 14.93 6.12 10.21
N GLU A 106 13.71 6.34 10.69
CA GLU A 106 13.44 6.71 12.08
C GLU A 106 13.63 5.53 13.06
N GLU A 107 13.35 4.29 12.63
CA GLU A 107 13.36 3.10 13.49
C GLU A 107 14.71 2.36 13.52
N THR A 108 15.51 2.44 12.45
CA THR A 108 16.81 1.74 12.40
C THR A 108 17.80 2.35 13.40
N ARG A 109 18.49 1.47 14.14
CA ARG A 109 19.53 1.84 15.12
C ARG A 109 20.93 1.58 14.57
N ASN A 110 21.07 0.55 13.74
CA ASN A 110 22.34 0.13 13.16
C ASN A 110 22.54 0.59 11.71
N ARG A 111 21.56 1.33 11.16
CA ARG A 111 21.56 1.90 9.79
C ARG A 111 21.55 0.83 8.70
N ARG A 112 20.93 -0.33 8.97
CA ARG A 112 20.74 -1.44 8.03
C ARG A 112 19.26 -1.77 7.92
N VAL A 113 18.68 -1.40 6.79
CA VAL A 113 17.25 -1.55 6.52
C VAL A 113 17.05 -2.66 5.50
N GLY A 114 16.16 -3.59 5.80
CA GLY A 114 15.61 -4.57 4.87
C GLY A 114 14.31 -4.08 4.24
N VAL A 115 14.02 -4.52 3.02
CA VAL A 115 12.74 -4.27 2.36
C VAL A 115 12.29 -5.57 1.70
N LEU A 116 11.15 -6.10 2.10
CA LEU A 116 10.48 -7.20 1.41
C LEU A 116 9.52 -6.59 0.39
N ALA A 117 9.62 -6.95 -0.88
CA ALA A 117 8.76 -6.36 -1.90
C ALA A 117 8.47 -7.29 -3.09
N THR A 118 7.58 -6.86 -3.98
CA THR A 118 7.41 -7.50 -5.29
C THR A 118 8.65 -7.31 -6.17
N GLN A 119 8.79 -8.14 -7.21
CA GLN A 119 9.92 -8.09 -8.15
C GLN A 119 10.12 -6.68 -8.76
N LEU A 120 9.05 -6.06 -9.27
CA LEU A 120 9.16 -4.71 -9.84
C LEU A 120 9.52 -3.67 -8.79
N THR A 121 8.94 -3.72 -7.59
CA THR A 121 9.28 -2.78 -6.52
C THR A 121 10.76 -2.88 -6.15
N ALA A 122 11.27 -4.09 -5.91
CA ALA A 122 12.68 -4.32 -5.57
C ALA A 122 13.63 -3.93 -6.73
N ARG A 123 13.30 -4.31 -7.97
CA ARG A 123 14.10 -3.94 -9.16
C ARG A 123 14.10 -2.43 -9.39
N SER A 124 13.01 -1.74 -9.05
CA SER A 124 12.92 -0.29 -9.23
C SER A 124 13.87 0.47 -8.31
N ALA A 125 14.32 -0.11 -7.19
CA ALA A 125 15.08 0.56 -6.13
C ALA A 125 14.36 1.81 -5.55
N ALA A 126 13.02 1.82 -5.55
CA ALA A 126 12.23 2.95 -5.07
C ALA A 126 12.47 3.21 -3.57
N TYR A 127 12.50 2.16 -2.75
CA TYR A 127 12.78 2.28 -1.33
C TYR A 127 14.21 2.73 -1.06
N ARG A 128 15.21 2.15 -1.73
CA ARG A 128 16.61 2.60 -1.62
C ARG A 128 16.74 4.09 -1.93
N ARG A 129 16.14 4.57 -3.03
CA ARG A 129 16.16 6.01 -3.36
C ARG A 129 15.45 6.85 -2.31
N ALA A 130 14.30 6.42 -1.81
CA ALA A 130 13.54 7.14 -0.79
C ALA A 130 14.32 7.23 0.54
N VAL A 131 14.88 6.13 1.02
CA VAL A 131 15.73 6.07 2.21
C VAL A 131 16.97 6.96 2.03
N HIS A 132 17.69 6.83 0.92
CA HIS A 132 18.91 7.62 0.66
C HIS A 132 18.65 9.11 0.48
N SER A 133 17.44 9.51 0.08
CA SER A 133 17.05 10.92 0.04
C SER A 133 16.88 11.55 1.43
N LEU A 134 16.66 10.72 2.46
CA LEU A 134 16.55 11.13 3.86
C LEU A 134 17.88 10.97 4.58
N ASP A 135 18.56 9.85 4.35
CA ASP A 135 19.88 9.56 4.89
C ASP A 135 20.68 8.63 3.96
N ALA A 136 21.69 9.21 3.29
CA ALA A 136 22.54 8.51 2.33
C ALA A 136 23.48 7.46 2.97
N GLY A 137 23.68 7.49 4.29
CA GLY A 137 24.57 6.54 4.97
C GLY A 137 23.87 5.28 5.49
N ILE A 138 22.59 5.07 5.17
CA ILE A 138 21.85 3.84 5.49
C ILE A 138 22.10 2.79 4.39
N GLN A 139 22.39 1.56 4.80
CA GLN A 139 22.46 0.42 3.90
C GLN A 139 21.07 -0.18 3.70
N VAL A 140 20.65 -0.29 2.43
CA VAL A 140 19.31 -0.78 2.07
C VAL A 140 19.40 -2.09 1.28
N TYR A 141 18.82 -3.15 1.84
CA TYR A 141 18.78 -4.49 1.28
C TYR A 141 17.35 -4.81 0.84
N GLU A 142 17.12 -4.82 -0.47
CA GLU A 142 15.80 -5.09 -1.06
C GLU A 142 15.74 -6.55 -1.51
N GLN A 143 14.75 -7.28 -1.01
CA GLN A 143 14.49 -8.68 -1.29
C GLN A 143 13.16 -8.82 -2.02
N ALA A 144 13.19 -9.40 -3.21
CA ALA A 144 11.98 -9.76 -3.94
C ALA A 144 11.36 -11.04 -3.35
N CYS A 145 10.05 -11.03 -3.12
CA CYS A 145 9.29 -12.15 -2.56
C CYS A 145 8.10 -12.54 -3.48
N PRO A 146 8.35 -13.07 -4.69
CA PRO A 146 7.30 -13.37 -5.68
C PRO A 146 6.22 -14.34 -5.16
N GLU A 147 6.56 -15.31 -4.31
CA GLU A 147 5.63 -16.33 -3.83
C GLU A 147 4.67 -15.83 -2.74
N PHE A 148 4.97 -14.72 -2.04
CA PHE A 148 4.14 -14.24 -0.93
C PHE A 148 2.73 -13.84 -1.36
N VAL A 149 2.59 -13.10 -2.47
CA VAL A 149 1.26 -12.65 -2.92
C VAL A 149 0.34 -13.83 -3.28
N PRO A 150 0.77 -14.79 -4.13
CA PRO A 150 -0.03 -15.98 -4.42
C PRO A 150 -0.38 -16.83 -3.18
N LEU A 151 0.52 -16.94 -2.19
CA LEU A 151 0.24 -17.66 -0.94
C LEU A 151 -0.88 -16.98 -0.14
N ILE A 152 -0.76 -15.67 0.05
CA ILE A 152 -1.71 -14.88 0.84
C ILE A 152 -3.10 -14.86 0.18
N GLU A 153 -3.18 -14.72 -1.14
CA GLU A 153 -4.47 -14.75 -1.85
C GLU A 153 -5.15 -16.13 -1.83
N ARG A 154 -4.38 -17.22 -1.67
CA ARG A 154 -4.92 -18.56 -1.37
C ARG A 154 -5.35 -18.75 0.09
N GLY A 155 -5.16 -17.75 0.95
CA GLY A 155 -5.43 -17.81 2.39
C GLY A 155 -4.33 -18.47 3.21
N ILE A 156 -3.16 -18.71 2.64
CA ILE A 156 -2.01 -19.30 3.33
C ILE A 156 -1.21 -18.17 3.99
N VAL A 157 -1.61 -17.81 5.21
CA VAL A 157 -1.05 -16.69 5.99
C VAL A 157 -0.23 -17.12 7.22
N ASP A 158 -0.19 -18.42 7.50
CA ASP A 158 0.63 -19.05 8.53
C ASP A 158 0.89 -20.53 8.12
N GLY A 159 1.77 -21.22 8.84
CA GLY A 159 2.05 -22.64 8.69
C GLY A 159 3.28 -22.99 7.84
N PRO A 160 3.61 -24.29 7.74
CA PRO A 160 4.91 -24.74 7.24
C PRO A 160 5.23 -24.32 5.79
N GLU A 161 4.22 -24.24 4.92
CA GLU A 161 4.39 -23.83 3.52
C GLU A 161 4.90 -22.38 3.44
N LEU A 162 4.23 -21.46 4.14
CA LEU A 162 4.64 -20.06 4.20
C LEU A 162 5.96 -19.89 4.93
N GLU A 163 6.16 -20.57 6.06
CA GLU A 163 7.39 -20.45 6.86
C GLU A 163 8.63 -20.92 6.10
N SER A 164 8.52 -21.96 5.27
CA SER A 164 9.61 -22.42 4.39
C SER A 164 10.02 -21.33 3.39
N VAL A 165 9.04 -20.80 2.66
CA VAL A 165 9.27 -19.72 1.67
C VAL A 165 9.78 -18.45 2.33
N ALA A 166 9.21 -18.07 3.47
CA ALA A 166 9.64 -16.90 4.22
C ALA A 166 11.07 -17.04 4.72
N SER A 167 11.48 -18.21 5.20
CA SER A 167 12.85 -18.46 5.66
C SER A 167 13.87 -18.20 4.55
N GLU A 168 13.60 -18.67 3.33
CA GLU A 168 14.49 -18.45 2.17
C GLU A 168 14.66 -16.97 1.82
N TYR A 169 13.57 -16.19 1.86
CA TYR A 169 13.65 -14.76 1.58
C TYR A 169 14.23 -13.93 2.73
N LEU A 170 14.05 -14.36 3.97
CA LEU A 170 14.53 -13.62 5.13
C LEU A 170 16.02 -13.88 5.40
N GLU A 171 16.55 -15.04 4.99
CA GLU A 171 17.95 -15.42 5.22
C GLU A 171 18.96 -14.38 4.70
N PRO A 172 18.85 -13.82 3.47
CA PRO A 172 19.72 -12.74 3.02
C PRO A 172 19.69 -11.49 3.91
N LEU A 173 18.53 -11.11 4.42
CA LEU A 173 18.38 -9.94 5.29
C LEU A 173 19.00 -10.20 6.67
N MET A 174 18.80 -11.40 7.22
CA MET A 174 19.40 -11.83 8.49
C MET A 174 20.92 -11.88 8.41
N ARG A 175 21.49 -12.38 7.31
CA ARG A 175 22.95 -12.36 7.07
C ARG A 175 23.51 -10.94 7.07
N GLN A 176 22.72 -9.96 6.61
CA GLN A 176 23.09 -8.55 6.63
C GLN A 176 22.83 -7.86 7.98
N ARG A 177 22.23 -8.55 8.95
CA ARG A 177 21.91 -8.02 10.29
C ARG A 177 21.07 -6.74 10.22
N VAL A 178 20.04 -6.72 9.36
CA VAL A 178 19.06 -5.63 9.35
C VAL A 178 18.33 -5.58 10.69
N ASP A 179 18.02 -4.37 11.17
CA ASP A 179 17.25 -4.17 12.42
C ASP A 179 15.88 -3.52 12.19
N ALA A 180 15.62 -3.07 10.96
CA ALA A 180 14.33 -2.58 10.52
C ALA A 180 14.00 -3.19 9.15
N VAL A 181 12.79 -3.74 8.99
CA VAL A 181 12.32 -4.36 7.74
C VAL A 181 11.00 -3.74 7.33
N VAL A 182 10.98 -3.16 6.13
CA VAL A 182 9.76 -2.63 5.51
C VAL A 182 8.98 -3.75 4.82
N LEU A 183 7.68 -3.82 5.13
CA LEU A 183 6.70 -4.61 4.39
C LEU A 183 6.26 -3.79 3.15
N GLY A 184 7.05 -3.89 2.08
CA GLY A 184 6.93 -3.15 0.82
C GLY A 184 5.94 -3.76 -0.19
N CYS A 185 4.89 -4.40 0.31
CA CYS A 185 3.74 -4.89 -0.45
C CYS A 185 2.49 -4.80 0.43
N THR A 186 1.35 -4.54 -0.19
CA THR A 186 0.07 -4.37 0.50
C THR A 186 -0.46 -5.66 1.14
N HIS A 187 -0.04 -6.83 0.65
CA HIS A 187 -0.42 -8.12 1.24
C HIS A 187 0.38 -8.48 2.49
N TYR A 188 1.63 -8.02 2.61
CA TYR A 188 2.58 -8.53 3.61
C TYR A 188 2.22 -8.25 5.07
N PRO A 189 1.43 -7.22 5.44
CA PRO A 189 0.92 -7.09 6.80
C PRO A 189 0.19 -8.35 7.32
N LEU A 190 -0.48 -9.10 6.44
CA LEU A 190 -1.20 -10.33 6.80
C LEU A 190 -0.28 -11.48 7.24
N ILE A 191 1.00 -11.43 6.86
CA ILE A 191 2.02 -12.43 7.23
C ILE A 191 3.09 -11.83 8.15
N SER A 192 2.78 -10.71 8.81
CA SER A 192 3.71 -10.05 9.74
C SER A 192 4.08 -10.95 10.92
N ALA A 193 3.14 -11.72 11.45
CA ALA A 193 3.39 -12.66 12.55
C ALA A 193 4.43 -13.74 12.21
N PRO A 194 4.28 -14.55 11.13
CA PRO A 194 5.30 -15.52 10.75
C PRO A 194 6.65 -14.87 10.38
N ILE A 195 6.65 -13.73 9.67
CA ILE A 195 7.88 -12.98 9.37
C ILE A 195 8.61 -12.59 10.66
N ASN A 196 7.89 -12.06 11.66
CA ASN A 196 8.46 -11.63 12.92
C ASN A 196 9.00 -12.79 13.75
N ARG A 197 8.35 -13.97 13.71
CA ARG A 197 8.86 -15.19 14.37
C ARG A 197 10.22 -15.61 13.83
N ILE A 198 10.44 -15.48 12.52
CA ILE A 198 11.70 -15.86 11.86
C ILE A 198 12.80 -14.81 12.11
N LEU A 199 12.48 -13.52 11.97
CA LEU A 199 13.46 -12.43 12.15
C LEU A 199 13.84 -12.21 13.62
N GLY A 200 12.93 -12.51 14.55
CA GLY A 200 13.11 -12.31 15.98
C GLY A 200 12.73 -10.90 16.45
N PRO A 201 12.60 -10.72 17.77
CA PRO A 201 11.99 -9.52 18.38
C PRO A 201 12.84 -8.25 18.26
N GLU A 202 14.13 -8.37 17.93
CA GLU A 202 15.04 -7.24 17.77
C GLU A 202 14.83 -6.51 16.43
N VAL A 203 14.16 -7.13 15.46
CA VAL A 203 13.91 -6.54 14.15
C VAL A 203 12.55 -5.84 14.14
N ARG A 204 12.54 -4.55 13.78
CA ARG A 204 11.31 -3.77 13.65
C ARG A 204 10.66 -3.98 12.30
N LEU A 205 9.45 -4.55 12.29
CA LEU A 205 8.60 -4.60 11.09
C LEU A 205 7.86 -3.28 10.90
N ILE A 206 7.91 -2.75 9.68
CA ILE A 206 7.29 -1.48 9.32
C ILE A 206 6.21 -1.74 8.28
N SER A 207 4.96 -1.44 8.66
CA SER A 207 3.83 -1.48 7.74
C SER A 207 3.74 -0.17 6.95
N SER A 208 3.82 -0.27 5.62
CA SER A 208 3.63 0.89 4.74
C SER A 208 2.20 1.44 4.82
N ALA A 209 1.21 0.61 5.17
CA ALA A 209 -0.19 1.01 5.30
C ALA A 209 -0.40 2.05 6.41
N GLY A 210 -0.02 1.71 7.65
CA GLY A 210 -0.21 2.61 8.80
C GLY A 210 0.58 3.92 8.68
N GLN A 211 1.79 3.86 8.11
CA GLN A 211 2.59 5.07 7.87
C GLN A 211 1.97 5.97 6.79
N THR A 212 1.35 5.37 5.77
CA THR A 212 0.66 6.12 4.73
C THR A 212 -0.59 6.81 5.27
N ALA A 213 -1.39 6.12 6.08
CA ALA A 213 -2.57 6.72 6.71
C ALA A 213 -2.22 7.91 7.62
N LEU A 214 -1.12 7.81 8.37
CA LEU A 214 -0.55 8.94 9.13
C LEU A 214 -0.20 10.13 8.22
N GLU A 215 0.45 9.89 7.08
CA GLU A 215 0.83 10.95 6.15
C GLU A 215 -0.39 11.58 5.46
N VAL A 216 -1.41 10.79 5.11
CA VAL A 216 -2.69 11.30 4.59
C VAL A 216 -3.29 12.30 5.57
N GLY A 217 -3.42 11.93 6.85
CA GLY A 217 -3.93 12.81 7.90
C GLY A 217 -3.12 14.09 8.05
N ARG A 218 -1.78 14.00 8.02
CA ARG A 218 -0.88 15.17 8.07
C ARG A 218 -1.05 16.10 6.88
N VAL A 219 -1.17 15.56 5.67
CA VAL A 219 -1.34 16.37 4.45
C VAL A 219 -2.71 17.04 4.45
N LEU A 220 -3.79 16.33 4.76
CA LEU A 220 -5.14 16.91 4.84
C LEU A 220 -5.22 17.99 5.92
N SER A 221 -4.60 17.77 7.08
CA SER A 221 -4.53 18.75 8.17
C SER A 221 -3.81 20.02 7.74
N ARG A 222 -2.61 19.89 7.14
CA ARG A 222 -1.81 21.04 6.66
C ARG A 222 -2.54 21.87 5.60
N ARG A 223 -3.33 21.22 4.74
CA ARG A 223 -4.15 21.89 3.72
C ARG A 223 -5.47 22.44 4.29
N GLY A 224 -5.82 22.08 5.53
CA GLY A 224 -7.11 22.41 6.14
C GLY A 224 -8.29 21.78 5.39
N HIS A 225 -8.09 20.59 4.81
CA HIS A 225 -9.03 19.82 3.98
C HIS A 225 -9.66 18.62 4.72
N LEU A 226 -9.39 18.45 6.02
CA LEU A 226 -10.07 17.43 6.81
C LEU A 226 -11.59 17.65 6.77
N ARG A 227 -12.35 16.58 6.54
CA ARG A 227 -13.82 16.61 6.62
C ARG A 227 -14.23 16.83 8.07
N ARG A 228 -15.09 17.84 8.29
CA ARG A 228 -15.71 18.09 9.59
C ARG A 228 -17.05 17.36 9.65
N PRO A 229 -17.24 16.40 10.57
CA PRO A 229 -18.53 15.75 10.75
C PRO A 229 -19.55 16.73 11.32
N ARG A 230 -20.82 16.57 10.95
CA ARG A 230 -21.94 17.37 11.47
C ARG A 230 -22.29 17.02 12.92
N ASN A 231 -22.14 15.74 13.28
CA ASN A 231 -22.37 15.19 14.60
C ASN A 231 -21.54 13.90 14.77
N ALA A 232 -21.63 13.23 15.92
CA ALA A 232 -20.89 12.00 16.18
C ALA A 232 -21.31 10.80 15.31
N GLU A 233 -22.49 10.85 14.69
CA GLU A 233 -23.05 9.80 13.83
C GLU A 233 -22.70 10.00 12.35
N ASP A 234 -22.08 11.14 11.99
CA ASP A 234 -21.74 11.52 10.61
C ASP A 234 -20.39 10.92 10.16
N GLU A 235 -20.34 9.59 10.20
CA GLU A 235 -19.18 8.78 9.82
C GLU A 235 -18.84 8.89 8.32
N GLY A 236 -17.59 8.53 8.00
CA GLY A 236 -17.12 8.37 6.63
C GLY A 236 -17.81 7.18 5.96
N ASN A 237 -17.95 7.24 4.65
CA ASN A 237 -18.44 6.12 3.84
C ASN A 237 -17.29 5.56 3.00
N ALA A 238 -17.43 4.31 2.58
CA ALA A 238 -16.50 3.66 1.66
C ALA A 238 -17.27 3.18 0.44
N THR A 239 -16.78 3.53 -0.75
CA THR A 239 -17.24 2.97 -2.01
C THR A 239 -16.14 2.09 -2.59
N TYR A 240 -16.48 0.86 -2.95
CA TYR A 240 -15.53 -0.10 -3.51
C TYR A 240 -15.82 -0.33 -5.00
N VAL A 241 -14.79 -0.13 -5.82
CA VAL A 241 -14.85 -0.31 -7.27
C VAL A 241 -13.76 -1.29 -7.69
N CYS A 242 -14.06 -2.18 -8.62
CA CYS A 242 -13.07 -3.08 -9.20
C CYS A 242 -13.20 -3.23 -10.72
N SER A 243 -12.10 -3.52 -11.41
CA SER A 243 -12.10 -3.70 -12.88
C SER A 243 -12.52 -5.09 -13.37
N ALA A 244 -12.57 -6.10 -12.49
CA ALA A 244 -13.09 -7.44 -12.81
C ALA A 244 -14.42 -7.72 -12.09
N ASP A 245 -14.69 -8.98 -11.75
CA ASP A 245 -15.94 -9.41 -11.11
C ASP A 245 -16.11 -8.81 -9.69
N PRO A 246 -17.20 -8.06 -9.43
CA PRO A 246 -17.42 -7.45 -8.12
C PRO A 246 -17.74 -8.45 -7.00
N GLY A 247 -18.31 -9.62 -7.32
CA GLY A 247 -18.63 -10.65 -6.33
C GLY A 247 -17.38 -11.35 -5.80
N GLU A 248 -16.45 -11.70 -6.70
CA GLU A 248 -15.13 -12.22 -6.33
C GLU A 248 -14.31 -11.19 -5.54
N PHE A 249 -14.31 -9.93 -5.99
CA PHE A 249 -13.67 -8.84 -5.26
C PHE A 249 -14.25 -8.69 -3.85
N ALA A 250 -15.58 -8.66 -3.72
CA ALA A 250 -16.26 -8.53 -2.43
C ALA A 250 -15.93 -9.70 -1.50
N THR A 251 -15.95 -10.94 -2.02
CA THR A 251 -15.64 -12.14 -1.23
C THR A 251 -14.22 -12.11 -0.68
N LEU A 252 -13.24 -11.76 -1.51
CA LEU A 252 -11.84 -11.72 -1.09
C LEU A 252 -11.57 -10.48 -0.22
N GLY A 253 -12.08 -9.33 -0.61
CA GLY A 253 -11.89 -8.07 0.13
C GLY A 253 -12.51 -8.09 1.52
N SER A 254 -13.66 -8.75 1.70
CA SER A 254 -14.28 -8.92 3.01
C SER A 254 -13.35 -9.64 4.00
N ARG A 255 -12.55 -10.60 3.52
CA ARG A 255 -11.54 -11.29 4.35
C ARG A 255 -10.36 -10.40 4.72
N PHE A 256 -9.99 -9.46 3.85
CA PHE A 256 -8.90 -8.52 4.10
C PHE A 256 -9.29 -7.43 5.11
N LEU A 257 -10.56 -7.04 5.15
CA LEU A 257 -11.08 -6.00 6.03
C LEU A 257 -11.74 -6.53 7.31
N ASP A 258 -12.04 -7.83 7.39
CA ASP A 258 -12.84 -8.44 8.47
C ASP A 258 -14.24 -7.80 8.61
N GLU A 259 -14.81 -7.35 7.48
CA GLU A 259 -16.18 -6.81 7.36
C GLU A 259 -16.78 -7.19 5.99
N GLU A 260 -18.11 -7.25 5.90
CA GLU A 260 -18.77 -7.44 4.60
C GLU A 260 -18.66 -6.17 3.76
N ILE A 261 -18.20 -6.32 2.51
CA ILE A 261 -18.17 -5.24 1.54
C ILE A 261 -18.99 -5.56 0.30
N GLU A 262 -19.60 -4.53 -0.27
CA GLU A 262 -20.20 -4.58 -1.60
C GLU A 262 -19.33 -3.78 -2.57
N ALA A 263 -19.08 -4.34 -3.75
CA ALA A 263 -18.30 -3.69 -4.80
C ALA A 263 -19.12 -3.51 -6.08
N ALA A 264 -18.74 -2.52 -6.86
CA ALA A 264 -19.31 -2.26 -8.18
C ALA A 264 -18.22 -2.30 -9.26
N ALA A 265 -18.63 -2.62 -10.49
CA ALA A 265 -17.81 -2.38 -11.67
C ALA A 265 -17.92 -0.89 -12.07
N PRO A 266 -16.87 -0.28 -12.66
CA PRO A 266 -16.96 1.08 -13.14
C PRO A 266 -18.00 1.20 -14.27
N ALA A 267 -18.69 2.33 -14.33
CA ALA A 267 -19.73 2.58 -15.34
C ALA A 267 -19.18 2.67 -16.79
N ALA A 268 -17.87 2.90 -16.94
CA ALA A 268 -17.15 2.86 -18.19
C ALA A 268 -15.92 1.95 -18.06
N VAL A 269 -15.53 1.27 -19.15
CA VAL A 269 -14.35 0.40 -19.18
C VAL A 269 -13.09 1.27 -19.02
N ILE A 270 -12.28 0.95 -18.01
CA ILE A 270 -10.99 1.57 -17.68
C ILE A 270 -9.87 0.63 -18.12
#